data_AF-A0A367IXJ6-F1
#
_entry.id   AF-A0A367IXJ6-F1
#
_cell.length_a   1.000
_cell.length_b   1.000
_cell.length_c   1.000
_cell.angle_alpha   90.00
_cell.angle_beta   90.00
_cell.angle_gamma   90.00
#
_symmetry.space_group_name_H-M   'P 1'
#
loop_
_entity.id
_entity.type
_entity.pdbx_description
1 polymer ?
#
loop_
_entity_poly.entity_id
_entity_poly.type
_entity_poly.pdbx_seq_one_letter_code
_entity_poly.pdbx_strand_id
1 'polypeptide(L)'
;MVKATAPLEISDPVPLMLNNESSLDTPPHPIIGLPLFQKLVPFAVHQAASVYVDRKERLVKEDIIAKLEELTGVYHSSVESLNLPTLLATAEHTTGLPESILRQAAEVRSEGGIQALYNMWEQVQKASSRNANILEEAFNSLDEEQETDEALRSKYTSAWNRPESTTLTRQLVAQGQKHRHTITSAQKADAIVKSRLDTWSKIISILTLTREELEESIPSDDSTENGKSQQDSLLRIKRLIEDMNQHLRIRRDLIDQAKKAANADDISPALLKKAAELTAKSPTVKIEAAQFEDLFIDNLRKYDSFVMTVDKEDEQQSIILRQLNDAYHQYMTGTSNNGSAKREKALQNLHQAYLKYKEIRTNLSEGLKTSTRVRTNDKES
;
A
#
# COMPACT_ATOMS: atom_id res chain seq x y z
N MET A 1 62.05 -16.70 20.91
CA MET A 1 60.88 -16.83 21.80
C MET A 1 59.80 -17.53 21.01
N VAL A 2 59.47 -18.78 21.35
CA VAL A 2 58.39 -19.53 20.71
C VAL A 2 57.07 -18.98 21.28
N LYS A 3 56.20 -18.42 20.43
CA LYS A 3 54.84 -18.04 20.85
C LYS A 3 54.15 -19.32 21.31
N ALA A 4 53.69 -19.35 22.56
CA ALA A 4 52.87 -20.45 23.05
C ALA A 4 51.57 -20.49 22.24
N THR A 5 51.37 -21.57 21.48
CA THR A 5 50.10 -21.84 20.80
C THR A 5 49.20 -22.58 21.76
N ALA A 6 48.01 -22.04 22.02
CA ALA A 6 47.04 -22.68 22.89
C ALA A 6 46.64 -24.06 22.31
N PRO A 7 46.47 -25.09 23.15
CA PRO A 7 45.92 -26.37 22.74
C PRO A 7 44.54 -26.19 22.09
N LEU A 8 44.21 -27.03 21.11
CA LEU A 8 42.96 -26.95 20.34
C LEU A 8 41.72 -27.05 21.25
N GLU A 9 41.86 -27.77 22.37
CA GLU A 9 40.86 -27.94 23.42
C GLU A 9 40.47 -26.64 24.12
N ILE A 10 41.37 -25.65 24.13
CA ILE A 10 41.16 -24.34 24.74
C ILE A 10 40.85 -23.29 23.67
N SER A 11 41.45 -23.40 22.48
CA SER A 11 41.24 -22.43 21.40
C SER A 11 39.93 -22.63 20.63
N ASP A 12 39.43 -23.87 20.52
CA ASP A 12 38.17 -24.19 19.86
C ASP A 12 37.48 -25.40 20.56
N PRO A 13 36.81 -25.17 21.71
CA PRO A 13 36.16 -26.25 22.47
C PRO A 13 34.86 -26.75 21.81
N VAL A 14 34.32 -26.02 20.83
CA VAL A 14 32.98 -26.27 20.27
C VAL A 14 32.88 -27.65 19.58
N PRO A 15 33.82 -28.07 18.69
CA PRO A 15 33.83 -29.42 18.14
C PRO A 15 33.87 -30.54 19.19
N LEU A 16 34.61 -30.33 20.29
CA LEU A 16 34.72 -31.30 21.38
C LEU A 16 33.42 -31.42 22.19
N MET A 17 32.63 -30.34 22.25
CA MET A 17 31.31 -30.32 22.88
C MET A 17 30.23 -30.96 21.97
N LEU A 18 30.34 -30.83 20.65
CA LEU A 18 29.37 -31.35 19.67
C LEU A 18 29.58 -32.83 19.28
N ASN A 19 30.80 -33.38 19.39
CA ASN A 19 31.07 -34.79 19.07
C ASN A 19 30.24 -35.79 19.91
N ASN A 20 29.65 -35.36 21.03
CA ASN A 20 28.81 -36.19 21.91
C ASN A 20 27.32 -36.25 21.50
N GLU A 21 26.88 -35.55 20.44
CA GLU A 21 25.47 -35.58 20.01
C GLU A 21 25.03 -36.85 19.26
N SER A 22 25.96 -37.72 18.84
CA SER A 22 25.63 -38.83 17.94
C SER A 22 24.91 -40.01 18.61
N SER A 23 24.72 -40.00 19.94
CA SER A 23 24.00 -41.06 20.65
C SER A 23 23.23 -40.51 21.85
N LEU A 24 21.92 -40.75 21.89
CA LEU A 24 21.03 -40.39 23.01
C LEU A 24 21.50 -40.91 24.38
N ASP A 25 22.42 -41.88 24.41
CA ASP A 25 22.95 -42.52 25.62
C ASP A 25 24.31 -41.97 26.10
N THR A 26 24.86 -40.92 25.47
CA THR A 26 26.17 -40.38 25.87
C THR A 26 26.02 -39.13 26.75
N PRO A 27 26.53 -39.15 28.01
CA PRO A 27 26.47 -37.99 28.87
C PRO A 27 27.26 -36.81 28.27
N PRO A 28 26.83 -35.56 28.52
CA PRO A 28 27.56 -34.38 28.08
C PRO A 28 29.00 -34.40 28.61
N HIS A 29 29.92 -33.76 27.89
CA HIS A 29 31.36 -33.80 28.24
C HIS A 29 31.55 -33.48 29.74
N PRO A 30 32.19 -34.36 30.53
CA PRO A 30 32.10 -34.36 32.00
C PRO A 30 32.64 -33.09 32.66
N ILE A 31 33.41 -32.28 31.94
CA ILE A 31 34.05 -31.05 32.43
C ILE A 31 33.48 -29.79 31.76
N ILE A 32 33.02 -29.86 30.51
CA ILE A 32 32.72 -28.67 29.68
C ILE A 32 31.21 -28.54 29.42
N GLY A 33 30.45 -29.63 29.50
CA GLY A 33 29.00 -29.61 29.31
C GLY A 33 28.57 -29.37 27.86
N LEU A 34 27.31 -28.97 27.67
CA LEU A 34 26.73 -28.61 26.37
C LEU A 34 26.94 -27.13 26.06
N PRO A 35 26.96 -26.72 24.76
CA PRO A 35 27.07 -25.31 24.41
C PRO A 35 25.83 -24.55 24.88
N LEU A 36 26.00 -23.55 25.76
CA LEU A 36 24.90 -22.77 26.34
C LEU A 36 24.00 -22.11 25.27
N PHE A 37 24.59 -21.77 24.13
CA PHE A 37 23.93 -21.08 23.01
C PHE A 37 23.78 -21.97 21.77
N GLN A 38 23.67 -23.30 21.93
CA GLN A 38 23.49 -24.22 20.79
C GLN A 38 22.28 -23.90 19.90
N LYS A 39 21.24 -23.25 20.47
CA LYS A 39 20.04 -22.81 19.74
C LYS A 39 20.17 -21.40 19.16
N LEU A 40 21.25 -20.68 19.45
CA LEU A 40 21.45 -19.31 18.98
C LEU A 40 21.88 -19.37 17.51
N VAL A 41 21.05 -18.80 16.65
CA VAL A 41 21.34 -18.70 15.23
C VAL A 41 22.43 -17.63 15.03
N PRO A 42 23.47 -17.89 14.21
CA PRO A 42 24.51 -16.91 13.96
C PRO A 42 23.95 -15.59 13.41
N PHE A 43 24.49 -14.46 13.88
CA PHE A 43 24.05 -13.13 13.43
C PHE A 43 24.11 -12.96 11.90
N ALA A 44 25.10 -13.56 11.24
CA ALA A 44 25.21 -13.53 9.78
C ALA A 44 24.02 -14.19 9.07
N VAL A 45 23.40 -15.22 9.67
CA VAL A 45 22.19 -15.86 9.14
C VAL A 45 20.98 -14.93 9.30
N HIS A 46 20.87 -14.22 10.43
CA HIS A 46 19.84 -13.19 10.60
C HIS A 46 19.99 -12.06 9.59
N GLN A 47 21.23 -11.61 9.35
CA GLN A 47 21.51 -10.59 8.34
C GLN A 47 21.13 -11.08 6.94
N ALA A 48 21.51 -12.31 6.58
CA ALA A 48 21.15 -12.93 5.31
C ALA A 48 19.62 -13.06 5.14
N ALA A 49 18.90 -13.43 6.20
CA ALA A 49 17.45 -13.48 6.21
C ALA A 49 16.82 -12.10 5.97
N SER A 50 17.30 -11.06 6.65
CA SER A 50 16.85 -9.68 6.42
C SER A 50 17.08 -9.24 4.98
N VAL A 51 18.28 -9.47 4.43
CA VAL A 51 18.61 -9.12 3.03
C VAL A 51 17.67 -9.82 2.05
N TYR A 52 17.36 -11.11 2.27
CA TYR A 52 16.42 -11.82 1.42
C TYR A 52 15.00 -11.27 1.52
N VAL A 53 14.53 -10.99 2.75
CA VAL A 53 13.20 -10.39 2.97
C VAL A 53 13.10 -9.07 2.23
N ASP A 54 14.11 -8.21 2.33
CA ASP A 54 14.15 -6.92 1.63
C ASP A 54 14.09 -7.10 0.10
N ARG A 55 14.85 -8.06 -0.46
CA ARG A 55 14.85 -8.33 -1.90
C ARG A 55 13.53 -8.92 -2.39
N LYS A 56 12.96 -9.88 -1.66
CA LYS A 56 11.65 -10.45 -1.92
C LYS A 56 10.58 -9.38 -1.88
N GLU A 57 10.60 -8.55 -0.83
CA GLU A 57 9.65 -7.46 -0.66
C GLU A 57 9.76 -6.45 -1.80
N ARG A 58 10.98 -6.10 -2.19
CA ARG A 58 11.24 -5.23 -3.34
C ARG A 58 10.68 -5.83 -4.63
N LEU A 59 11.03 -7.08 -4.95
CA LEU A 59 10.55 -7.76 -6.16
C LEU A 59 9.02 -7.82 -6.20
N VAL A 60 8.39 -8.23 -5.10
CA VAL A 60 6.93 -8.38 -5.05
C VAL A 60 6.23 -7.02 -5.09
N LYS A 61 6.73 -6.02 -4.37
CA LYS A 61 6.10 -4.69 -4.33
C LYS A 61 6.35 -3.89 -5.59
N GLU A 62 7.60 -3.77 -6.04
CA GLU A 62 7.99 -2.93 -7.18
C GLU A 62 7.70 -3.63 -8.51
N ASP A 63 8.23 -4.84 -8.72
CA ASP A 63 8.20 -5.47 -10.04
C ASP A 63 6.84 -6.11 -10.37
N ILE A 64 6.09 -6.54 -9.34
CA ILE A 64 4.79 -7.20 -9.54
C ILE A 64 3.63 -6.26 -9.20
N ILE A 65 3.48 -5.87 -7.93
CA ILE A 65 2.27 -5.16 -7.47
C ILE A 65 2.18 -3.76 -8.07
N ALA A 66 3.23 -2.94 -7.94
CA ALA A 66 3.23 -1.56 -8.42
C ALA A 66 3.05 -1.49 -9.94
N LYS A 67 3.69 -2.39 -10.69
CA LYS A 67 3.52 -2.50 -12.15
C LYS A 67 2.07 -2.84 -12.54
N LEU A 68 1.42 -3.78 -11.87
CA LEU A 68 0.02 -4.13 -12.12
C LEU A 68 -0.96 -2.99 -11.76
N GLU A 69 -0.69 -2.28 -10.66
CA GLU A 69 -1.46 -1.10 -10.25
C GLU A 69 -1.28 0.05 -11.25
N GLU A 70 -0.06 0.28 -11.73
CA GLU A 70 0.25 1.26 -12.79
C GLU A 70 -0.51 0.94 -14.07
N LEU A 71 -0.46 -0.31 -14.56
CA LEU A 71 -1.21 -0.74 -15.75
C LEU A 71 -2.71 -0.49 -15.59
N THR A 72 -3.25 -0.80 -14.42
CA THR A 72 -4.67 -0.56 -14.09
C THR A 72 -5.00 0.94 -14.09
N GLY A 73 -4.11 1.76 -13.54
CA GLY A 73 -4.22 3.22 -13.60
C GLY A 73 -4.23 3.76 -15.02
N VAL A 74 -3.28 3.32 -15.87
CA VAL A 74 -3.19 3.72 -17.29
C VAL A 74 -4.46 3.35 -18.05
N TYR A 75 -5.01 2.16 -17.83
CA TYR A 75 -6.29 1.76 -18.44
C TYR A 75 -7.43 2.69 -18.02
N HIS A 76 -7.61 2.93 -16.71
CA HIS A 76 -8.66 3.80 -16.21
C HIS A 76 -8.54 5.23 -16.75
N SER A 77 -7.33 5.80 -16.77
CA SER A 77 -7.08 7.11 -17.36
C SER A 77 -7.37 7.14 -18.86
N SER A 78 -7.04 6.08 -19.60
CA SER A 78 -7.33 5.98 -21.03
C SER A 78 -8.83 5.94 -21.30
N VAL A 79 -9.57 5.11 -20.56
CA VAL A 79 -11.04 5.00 -20.66
C VAL A 79 -11.73 6.30 -20.27
N GLU A 80 -11.25 6.97 -19.24
CA GLU A 80 -11.76 8.28 -18.81
C GLU A 80 -11.48 9.36 -19.87
N SER A 81 -10.27 9.39 -20.45
CA SER A 81 -9.92 10.35 -21.50
C SER A 81 -10.79 10.23 -22.76
N LEU A 82 -11.23 9.01 -23.07
CA LEU A 82 -12.12 8.70 -24.19
C LEU A 82 -13.61 8.81 -23.82
N ASN A 83 -13.95 9.08 -22.55
CA ASN A 83 -15.32 9.13 -22.02
C ASN A 83 -16.18 7.91 -22.37
N LEU A 84 -15.55 6.74 -22.55
CA LEU A 84 -16.23 5.52 -22.98
C LEU A 84 -17.36 5.05 -22.07
N PRO A 85 -17.27 5.14 -20.72
CA PRO A 85 -18.36 4.75 -19.84
C PRO A 85 -19.63 5.56 -20.12
N THR A 86 -19.46 6.86 -20.41
CA THR A 86 -20.57 7.76 -20.74
C THR A 86 -21.11 7.49 -22.14
N LEU A 87 -20.22 7.28 -23.12
CA LEU A 87 -20.59 6.97 -24.50
C LEU A 87 -21.40 5.66 -24.63
N LEU A 88 -21.01 4.62 -23.90
CA LEU A 88 -21.77 3.37 -23.89
C LEU A 88 -23.14 3.53 -23.23
N ALA A 89 -23.21 4.34 -22.18
CA ALA A 89 -24.44 4.62 -21.44
C ALA A 89 -25.44 5.46 -22.26
N THR A 90 -24.97 6.41 -23.07
CA THR A 90 -25.83 7.24 -23.94
C THR A 90 -26.32 6.48 -25.16
N ALA A 91 -25.49 5.61 -25.74
CA ALA A 91 -25.83 4.92 -26.97
C ALA A 91 -26.76 3.71 -26.78
N GLU A 92 -26.92 3.20 -25.55
CA GLU A 92 -27.92 2.16 -25.22
C GLU A 92 -29.33 2.73 -24.98
N HIS A 93 -29.45 4.01 -24.62
CA HIS A 93 -30.72 4.61 -24.21
C HIS A 93 -30.90 6.02 -24.81
N THR A 94 -31.59 6.07 -25.96
CA THR A 94 -32.06 7.34 -26.55
C THR A 94 -33.17 7.99 -25.72
N THR A 95 -33.77 7.26 -24.76
CA THR A 95 -34.79 7.76 -23.84
C THR A 95 -34.53 7.27 -22.40
N GLY A 96 -34.56 8.17 -21.42
CA GLY A 96 -34.40 7.87 -19.97
C GLY A 96 -32.95 7.90 -19.44
N LEU A 97 -32.78 7.86 -18.11
CA LEU A 97 -31.46 7.79 -17.45
C LEU A 97 -30.76 6.45 -17.70
N PRO A 98 -29.44 6.41 -17.99
CA PRO A 98 -28.74 5.14 -18.12
C PRO A 98 -28.74 4.31 -16.83
N GLU A 99 -28.91 2.99 -16.96
CA GLU A 99 -28.96 2.08 -15.80
C GLU A 99 -27.68 2.13 -14.95
N SER A 100 -26.53 2.36 -15.58
CA SER A 100 -25.24 2.54 -14.89
C SER A 100 -25.25 3.75 -13.94
N ILE A 101 -25.79 4.90 -14.37
CA ILE A 101 -25.92 6.11 -13.55
C ILE A 101 -26.95 5.90 -12.45
N LEU A 102 -28.07 5.21 -12.75
CA LEU A 102 -29.06 4.87 -11.74
C LEU A 102 -28.47 3.97 -10.65
N ARG A 103 -27.65 2.98 -11.03
CA ARG A 103 -26.94 2.12 -10.07
C ARG A 103 -25.94 2.91 -9.24
N GLN A 104 -25.16 3.80 -9.86
CA GLN A 104 -24.22 4.69 -9.18
C GLN A 104 -24.93 5.62 -8.18
N ALA A 105 -26.03 6.24 -8.58
CA ALA A 105 -26.86 7.08 -7.71
C ALA A 105 -27.49 6.28 -6.57
N ALA A 106 -27.97 5.05 -6.83
CA ALA A 106 -28.48 4.17 -5.80
C ALA A 106 -27.41 3.77 -4.77
N GLU A 107 -26.18 3.50 -5.22
CA GLU A 107 -25.03 3.21 -4.36
C GLU A 107 -24.65 4.43 -3.50
N VAL A 108 -24.56 5.62 -4.10
CA VAL A 108 -24.28 6.86 -3.35
C VAL A 108 -25.36 7.13 -2.29
N ARG A 109 -26.64 6.88 -2.61
CA ARG A 109 -27.76 7.01 -1.65
C ARG A 109 -27.69 5.99 -0.52
N SER A 110 -27.43 4.71 -0.83
CA SER A 110 -27.32 3.66 0.20
C SER A 110 -26.13 3.89 1.12
N GLU A 111 -25.08 4.53 0.60
CA GLU A 111 -23.88 4.89 1.34
C GLU A 111 -24.01 6.18 2.18
N GLY A 112 -25.19 6.81 2.21
CA GLY A 112 -25.50 8.00 3.00
C GLY A 112 -25.16 9.33 2.33
N GLY A 113 -24.82 9.31 1.04
CA GLY A 113 -24.65 10.49 0.20
C GLY A 113 -23.60 11.47 0.71
N ILE A 114 -23.81 12.75 0.41
CA ILE A 114 -22.90 13.84 0.79
C ILE A 114 -22.80 14.03 2.31
N GLN A 115 -23.89 13.77 3.05
CA GLN A 115 -23.90 13.91 4.51
C GLN A 115 -22.95 12.92 5.18
N ALA A 116 -22.87 11.69 4.67
CA ALA A 116 -21.90 10.70 5.17
C ALA A 116 -20.45 11.19 5.00
N LEU A 117 -20.12 11.84 3.87
CA LEU A 117 -18.78 12.41 3.66
C LEU A 117 -18.47 13.54 4.65
N TYR A 118 -19.42 14.44 4.91
CA TYR A 118 -19.25 15.49 5.91
C TYR A 118 -19.08 14.92 7.33
N ASN A 119 -19.85 13.89 7.69
CA ASN A 119 -19.71 13.22 8.98
C ASN A 119 -18.33 12.53 9.11
N MET A 120 -17.85 11.86 8.06
CA MET A 120 -16.51 11.25 8.06
C MET A 120 -15.41 12.32 8.16
N TRP A 121 -15.56 13.44 7.45
CA TRP A 121 -14.65 14.58 7.55
C TRP A 121 -14.58 15.14 8.98
N GLU A 122 -15.73 15.33 9.63
CA GLU A 122 -15.77 15.79 11.03
C GLU A 122 -15.06 14.81 11.98
N GLN A 123 -15.24 13.50 11.76
CA GLN A 123 -14.53 12.48 12.54
C GLN A 123 -13.00 12.55 12.33
N VAL A 124 -12.53 12.74 11.09
CA VAL A 124 -11.10 12.93 10.79
C VAL A 124 -10.57 14.17 11.52
N GLN A 125 -11.28 15.30 11.43
CA GLN A 125 -10.86 16.54 12.10
C GLN A 125 -10.80 16.38 13.62
N LYS A 126 -11.80 15.72 14.22
CA LYS A 126 -11.81 15.44 15.66
C LYS A 126 -10.66 14.53 16.08
N ALA A 127 -10.34 13.51 15.29
CA ALA A 127 -9.22 12.62 15.56
C ALA A 127 -7.87 13.36 15.42
N SER A 128 -7.72 14.18 14.38
CA SER A 128 -6.53 14.99 14.13
C SER A 128 -6.27 16.01 15.25
N SER A 129 -7.30 16.78 15.65
CA SER A 129 -7.20 17.73 16.76
C SER A 129 -6.85 17.02 18.07
N ARG A 130 -7.44 15.85 18.33
CA ARG A 130 -7.10 15.07 19.53
C ARG A 130 -5.65 14.62 19.53
N ASN A 131 -5.13 14.12 18.40
CA ASN A 131 -3.74 13.69 18.30
C ASN A 131 -2.77 14.88 18.47
N ALA A 132 -3.13 16.05 17.93
CA ALA A 132 -2.36 17.28 18.15
C ALA A 132 -2.32 17.67 19.65
N ASN A 133 -3.47 17.61 20.34
CA ASN A 133 -3.53 17.92 21.78
C ASN A 133 -2.70 16.94 22.63
N ILE A 134 -2.73 15.64 22.31
CA ILE A 134 -1.91 14.63 23.02
C ILE A 134 -0.42 14.93 22.84
N LEU A 135 -0.01 15.28 21.62
CA LEU A 135 1.38 15.62 21.34
C LEU A 135 1.80 16.91 22.06
N GLU A 136 0.94 17.90 22.12
CA GLU A 136 1.18 19.15 22.86
C GLU A 136 1.28 18.89 24.37
N GLU A 137 0.41 18.06 24.94
CA GLU A 137 0.49 17.63 26.34
C GLU A 137 1.80 16.89 26.65
N ALA A 138 2.27 16.03 25.74
CA ALA A 138 3.56 15.36 25.87
C ALA A 138 4.73 16.35 25.85
N PHE A 139 4.72 17.35 24.96
CA PHE A 139 5.75 18.41 24.95
C PHE A 139 5.70 19.26 26.22
N ASN A 140 4.51 19.66 26.67
CA ASN A 140 4.36 20.42 27.90
C ASN A 140 4.90 19.65 29.12
N SER A 141 4.71 18.33 29.16
CA SER A 141 5.25 17.48 30.24
C SER A 141 6.78 17.43 30.23
N LEU A 142 7.40 17.44 29.04
CA LEU A 142 8.85 17.49 28.89
C LEU A 142 9.41 18.87 29.28
N ASP A 143 8.72 19.94 28.90
CA ASP A 143 9.09 21.31 29.23
C ASP A 143 8.96 21.58 30.74
N GLU A 144 7.90 21.08 31.39
CA GLU A 144 7.71 21.17 32.85
C GLU A 144 8.82 20.41 33.60
N GLU A 145 9.16 19.20 33.17
CA GLU A 145 10.25 18.43 33.79
C GLU A 145 11.59 19.15 33.64
N GLN A 146 11.88 19.71 32.47
CA GLN A 146 13.08 20.49 32.23
C GLN A 146 13.13 21.75 33.14
N GLU A 147 12.03 22.50 33.24
CA GLU A 147 11.98 23.70 34.09
C GLU A 147 12.21 23.34 35.56
N THR A 148 11.66 22.20 36.03
CA THR A 148 11.90 21.71 37.39
C THR A 148 13.34 21.28 37.62
N ASP A 149 14.00 20.60 36.66
CA ASP A 149 15.42 20.23 36.77
C ASP A 149 16.31 21.48 36.82
N GLU A 150 16.07 22.47 35.97
CA GLU A 150 16.82 23.73 35.95
C GLU A 150 16.67 24.50 37.28
N ALA A 151 15.45 24.57 37.81
CA ALA A 151 15.17 25.21 39.09
C ALA A 151 15.84 24.50 40.27
N LEU A 152 15.81 23.16 40.30
CA LEU A 152 16.43 22.36 41.36
C LEU A 152 17.96 22.37 41.26
N ARG A 153 18.51 22.29 40.06
CA ARG A 153 19.96 22.40 39.80
C ARG A 153 20.50 23.76 40.25
N SER A 154 19.78 24.85 39.96
CA SER A 154 20.11 26.20 40.43
C SER A 154 20.09 26.30 41.98
N LYS A 155 19.07 25.72 42.63
CA LYS A 155 18.93 25.76 44.10
C LYS A 155 19.91 24.88 44.85
N TYR A 156 20.18 23.67 44.35
CA TYR A 156 20.89 22.63 45.09
C TYR A 156 22.29 22.34 44.55
N THR A 157 22.73 22.96 43.46
CA THR A 157 24.10 22.94 42.85
C THR A 157 24.91 21.67 43.14
N SER A 158 25.62 21.60 44.28
CA SER A 158 26.51 20.49 44.66
C SER A 158 25.81 19.18 45.09
N ALA A 159 24.53 19.23 45.45
CA ALA A 159 23.72 18.08 45.84
C ALA A 159 22.88 17.51 44.68
N TRP A 160 22.80 18.21 43.54
CA TRP A 160 22.00 17.82 42.38
C TRP A 160 22.87 17.28 41.24
N ASN A 161 23.42 16.07 41.43
CA ASN A 161 24.41 15.46 40.54
C ASN A 161 23.80 14.54 39.46
N ARG A 162 22.55 14.78 39.06
CA ARG A 162 21.85 14.00 38.04
C ARG A 162 22.20 14.49 36.62
N PRO A 163 22.20 13.60 35.60
CA PRO A 163 22.27 14.02 34.20
C PRO A 163 21.19 15.06 33.87
N GLU A 164 21.51 16.01 33.01
CA GLU A 164 20.55 17.04 32.57
C GLU A 164 19.36 16.41 31.87
N SER A 165 18.17 16.92 32.18
CA SER A 165 16.91 16.49 31.57
C SER A 165 16.96 16.52 30.05
N THR A 166 17.52 17.59 29.47
CA THR A 166 17.71 17.76 28.02
C THR A 166 18.53 16.64 27.36
N THR A 167 19.43 16.01 28.11
CA THR A 167 20.24 14.89 27.62
C THR A 167 19.43 13.59 27.61
N LEU A 168 18.60 13.37 28.63
CA LEU A 168 17.75 12.18 28.75
C LEU A 168 16.54 12.24 27.81
N THR A 169 15.95 13.42 27.61
CA THR A 169 14.73 13.61 26.79
C THR A 169 15.02 13.78 25.30
N ARG A 170 16.29 13.90 24.89
CA ARG A 170 16.67 14.15 23.48
C ARG A 170 15.99 13.21 22.48
N GLN A 171 15.94 11.91 22.78
CA GLN A 171 15.30 10.93 21.90
C GLN A 171 13.78 11.12 21.82
N LEU A 172 13.14 11.43 22.96
CA LEU A 172 11.71 11.70 23.04
C LEU A 172 11.34 12.97 22.27
N VAL A 173 12.13 14.05 22.41
CA VAL A 173 11.95 15.29 21.65
C VAL A 173 12.09 15.03 20.15
N ALA A 174 13.10 14.26 19.72
CA ALA A 174 13.29 13.92 18.31
C ALA A 174 12.10 13.11 17.75
N GLN A 175 11.57 12.16 18.53
CA GLN A 175 10.38 11.40 18.17
C GLN A 175 9.13 12.30 18.11
N GLY A 176 8.93 13.17 19.10
CA GLY A 176 7.84 14.14 19.13
C GLY A 176 7.87 15.08 17.91
N GLN A 177 9.06 15.54 17.50
CA GLN A 177 9.21 16.38 16.29
C GLN A 177 8.85 15.61 15.01
N LYS A 178 9.19 14.32 14.92
CA LYS A 178 8.76 13.46 13.80
C LYS A 178 7.24 13.31 13.76
N HIS A 179 6.60 13.12 14.92
CA HIS A 179 5.13 13.07 15.01
C HIS A 179 4.50 14.41 14.63
N ARG A 180 5.05 15.54 15.10
CA ARG A 180 4.61 16.89 14.72
C ARG A 180 4.66 17.09 13.21
N HIS A 181 5.77 16.72 12.58
CA HIS A 181 5.91 16.80 11.12
C HIS A 181 4.85 15.97 10.39
N THR A 182 4.61 14.74 10.88
CA THR A 182 3.60 13.84 10.32
C THR A 182 2.19 14.43 10.42
N ILE A 183 1.83 14.99 11.58
CA ILE A 183 0.53 15.66 11.80
C ILE A 183 0.39 16.88 10.88
N THR A 184 1.40 17.73 10.76
CA THR A 184 1.37 18.90 9.86
C THR A 184 1.25 18.48 8.39
N SER A 185 1.91 17.39 7.98
CA SER A 185 1.77 16.85 6.63
C SER A 185 0.35 16.31 6.38
N ALA A 186 -0.24 15.61 7.36
CA ALA A 186 -1.61 15.13 7.30
C ALA A 186 -2.61 16.30 7.18
N GLN A 187 -2.45 17.37 7.96
CA GLN A 187 -3.29 18.58 7.87
C GLN A 187 -3.27 19.23 6.47
N LYS A 188 -2.11 19.22 5.78
CA LYS A 188 -2.02 19.70 4.39
C LYS A 188 -2.80 18.80 3.43
N ALA A 189 -2.71 17.48 3.60
CA ALA A 189 -3.47 16.53 2.80
C ALA A 189 -4.98 16.67 3.04
N ASP A 190 -5.39 16.84 4.30
CA ASP A 190 -6.78 17.08 4.70
C ASP A 190 -7.35 18.32 4.00
N ALA A 191 -6.59 19.42 3.92
CA ALA A 191 -7.03 20.64 3.22
C ALA A 191 -7.32 20.39 1.72
N ILE A 192 -6.55 19.53 1.06
CA ILE A 192 -6.78 19.13 -0.34
C ILE A 192 -8.08 18.33 -0.45
N VAL A 193 -8.30 17.37 0.46
CA VAL A 193 -9.54 16.57 0.49
C VAL A 193 -10.76 17.45 0.73
N LYS A 194 -10.66 18.44 1.63
CA LYS A 194 -11.73 19.42 1.90
C LYS A 194 -12.07 20.26 0.67
N SER A 195 -11.06 20.79 -0.02
CA SER A 195 -11.26 21.55 -1.25
C SER A 195 -11.98 20.71 -2.32
N ARG A 196 -11.59 19.43 -2.48
CA ARG A 196 -12.26 18.49 -3.39
C ARG A 196 -13.72 18.25 -2.98
N LEU A 197 -13.98 18.00 -1.69
CA LEU A 197 -15.32 17.82 -1.15
C LEU A 197 -16.23 19.01 -1.45
N ASP A 198 -15.74 20.24 -1.22
CA ASP A 198 -16.54 21.44 -1.44
C ASP A 198 -16.83 21.70 -2.92
N THR A 199 -15.84 21.43 -3.80
CA THR A 199 -15.97 21.58 -5.25
C THR A 199 -17.03 20.63 -5.82
N TRP A 200 -17.05 19.38 -5.37
CA TRP A 200 -17.94 18.35 -5.90
C TRP A 200 -19.25 18.18 -5.12
N SER A 201 -19.40 18.84 -3.96
CA SER A 201 -20.56 18.69 -3.08
C SER A 201 -21.90 18.88 -3.80
N LYS A 202 -22.02 19.93 -4.62
CA LYS A 202 -23.24 20.25 -5.37
C LYS A 202 -23.58 19.19 -6.42
N ILE A 203 -22.58 18.63 -7.10
CA ILE A 203 -22.82 17.63 -8.15
C ILE A 203 -23.11 16.26 -7.51
N ILE A 204 -22.43 15.93 -6.40
CA ILE A 204 -22.73 14.74 -5.60
C ILE A 204 -24.13 14.83 -4.99
N SER A 205 -24.60 16.01 -4.58
CA SER A 205 -25.99 16.15 -4.09
C SER A 205 -27.03 15.88 -5.18
N ILE A 206 -26.71 16.15 -6.45
CA ILE A 206 -27.59 15.80 -7.58
C ILE A 206 -27.74 14.27 -7.68
N LEU A 207 -26.66 13.50 -7.49
CA LEU A 207 -26.73 12.03 -7.44
C LEU A 207 -27.56 11.48 -6.27
N THR A 208 -27.83 12.29 -5.25
CA THR A 208 -28.69 11.90 -4.11
C THR A 208 -30.17 12.20 -4.31
N LEU A 209 -30.54 12.90 -5.39
CA LEU A 209 -31.93 13.22 -5.71
C LEU A 209 -32.76 11.96 -6.03
N THR A 210 -34.08 12.14 -6.11
CA THR A 210 -35.01 11.11 -6.57
C THR A 210 -34.78 10.78 -8.05
N ARG A 211 -35.30 9.64 -8.52
CA ARG A 211 -35.07 9.21 -9.91
C ARG A 211 -35.64 10.24 -10.88
N GLU A 212 -36.82 10.75 -10.56
CA GLU A 212 -37.60 11.69 -11.36
C GLU A 212 -36.87 13.05 -11.49
N GLU A 213 -36.37 13.57 -10.37
CA GLU A 213 -35.60 14.84 -10.35
C GLU A 213 -34.24 14.72 -11.04
N LEU A 214 -33.59 13.55 -10.96
CA LEU A 214 -32.35 13.27 -11.66
C LEU A 214 -32.58 13.21 -13.19
N GLU A 215 -33.71 12.67 -13.62
CA GLU A 215 -34.13 12.57 -15.02
C GLU A 215 -34.42 13.95 -15.62
N GLU A 216 -35.11 14.82 -14.85
CA GLU A 216 -35.41 16.20 -15.23
C GLU A 216 -34.15 17.08 -15.33
N SER A 217 -33.10 16.72 -14.60
CA SER A 217 -31.81 17.44 -14.64
C SER A 217 -30.98 17.21 -15.90
N ILE A 218 -31.37 16.25 -16.75
CA ILE A 218 -30.61 15.84 -17.94
C ILE A 218 -31.37 16.24 -19.21
N PRO A 219 -30.75 16.98 -20.15
CA PRO A 219 -31.35 17.27 -21.45
C PRO A 219 -31.71 15.98 -22.19
N SER A 220 -32.94 15.86 -22.69
CA SER A 220 -33.34 14.79 -23.59
C SER A 220 -32.70 14.98 -24.97
N ASP A 221 -32.28 13.88 -25.57
CA ASP A 221 -31.70 13.85 -26.92
C ASP A 221 -32.74 13.24 -27.86
N ASP A 222 -33.06 13.96 -28.95
CA ASP A 222 -34.15 13.63 -29.87
C ASP A 222 -33.60 12.98 -31.17
N SER A 223 -32.43 12.35 -31.08
CA SER A 223 -31.74 11.79 -32.23
C SER A 223 -31.98 10.27 -32.36
N THR A 224 -32.77 9.91 -33.38
CA THR A 224 -33.36 8.57 -33.55
C THR A 224 -32.69 7.67 -34.59
N GLU A 225 -31.58 8.04 -35.24
CA GLU A 225 -30.95 7.15 -36.23
C GLU A 225 -29.42 7.11 -36.15
N ASN A 226 -28.89 6.16 -35.38
CA ASN A 226 -27.49 5.73 -35.49
C ASN A 226 -27.34 4.82 -36.72
N GLY A 227 -26.34 5.09 -37.57
CA GLY A 227 -26.04 4.27 -38.75
C GLY A 227 -25.50 2.88 -38.40
N LYS A 228 -25.67 1.90 -39.30
CA LYS A 228 -25.24 0.49 -39.09
C LYS A 228 -23.75 0.33 -38.75
N SER A 229 -22.87 1.16 -39.33
CA SER A 229 -21.43 1.19 -39.04
C SER A 229 -21.09 1.70 -37.63
N GLN A 230 -21.93 2.58 -37.07
CA GLN A 230 -21.78 3.11 -35.72
C GLN A 230 -22.18 2.06 -34.68
N GLN A 231 -23.23 1.27 -34.97
CA GLN A 231 -23.63 0.12 -34.17
C GLN A 231 -22.52 -0.93 -34.08
N ASP A 232 -21.88 -1.25 -35.21
CA ASP A 232 -20.78 -2.23 -35.28
C ASP A 232 -19.54 -1.76 -34.49
N SER A 233 -19.21 -0.47 -34.59
CA SER A 233 -18.10 0.14 -33.84
C SER A 233 -18.36 0.12 -32.34
N LEU A 234 -19.58 0.41 -31.92
CA LEU A 234 -20.00 0.34 -30.52
C LEU A 234 -19.97 -1.08 -29.95
N LEU A 235 -20.45 -2.08 -30.71
CA LEU A 235 -20.35 -3.49 -30.33
C LEU A 235 -18.89 -3.93 -30.16
N ARG A 236 -17.99 -3.44 -31.01
CA ARG A 236 -16.54 -3.70 -30.90
C ARG A 236 -15.96 -3.08 -29.63
N ILE A 237 -16.30 -1.83 -29.31
CA ILE A 237 -15.89 -1.15 -28.07
C ILE A 237 -16.35 -1.95 -26.84
N LYS A 238 -17.60 -2.42 -26.82
CA LYS A 238 -18.13 -3.24 -25.71
C LYS A 238 -17.33 -4.52 -25.49
N ARG A 239 -16.99 -5.25 -26.56
CA ARG A 239 -16.18 -6.47 -26.46
C ARG A 239 -14.80 -6.18 -25.89
N LEU A 240 -14.13 -5.14 -26.36
CA LEU A 240 -12.80 -4.75 -25.88
C LEU A 240 -12.80 -4.35 -24.40
N ILE A 241 -13.86 -3.68 -23.93
CA ILE A 241 -14.01 -3.35 -22.51
C ILE A 241 -14.26 -4.61 -21.68
N GLU A 242 -15.05 -5.57 -22.18
CA GLU A 242 -15.26 -6.85 -21.49
C GLU A 242 -13.97 -7.68 -21.42
N ASP A 243 -13.21 -7.73 -22.51
CA ASP A 243 -11.89 -8.36 -22.54
C ASP A 243 -10.97 -7.73 -21.48
N MET A 244 -10.95 -6.40 -21.38
CA MET A 244 -10.17 -5.73 -20.33
C MET A 244 -10.69 -6.01 -18.92
N ASN A 245 -12.01 -6.10 -18.72
CA ASN A 245 -12.57 -6.46 -17.41
C ASN A 245 -12.10 -7.85 -16.95
N GLN A 246 -11.86 -8.78 -17.88
CA GLN A 246 -11.25 -10.07 -17.57
C GLN A 246 -9.79 -9.90 -17.12
N HIS A 247 -9.01 -9.09 -17.83
CA HIS A 247 -7.63 -8.76 -17.43
C HIS A 247 -7.58 -8.10 -16.04
N LEU A 248 -8.45 -7.14 -15.72
CA LEU A 248 -8.53 -6.54 -14.38
C LEU A 248 -8.75 -7.58 -13.26
N ARG A 249 -9.56 -8.62 -13.52
CA ARG A 249 -9.74 -9.73 -12.58
C ARG A 249 -8.48 -10.57 -12.43
N ILE A 250 -7.82 -10.89 -13.55
CA ILE A 250 -6.54 -11.62 -13.57
C ILE A 250 -5.50 -10.88 -12.73
N ARG A 251 -5.38 -9.56 -12.89
CA ARG A 251 -4.42 -8.73 -12.12
C ARG A 251 -4.69 -8.77 -10.63
N ARG A 252 -5.95 -8.63 -10.22
CA ARG A 252 -6.33 -8.71 -8.81
C ARG A 252 -5.95 -10.08 -8.22
N ASP A 253 -6.28 -11.15 -8.93
CA ASP A 253 -5.99 -12.50 -8.48
C ASP A 253 -4.46 -12.77 -8.47
N LEU A 254 -3.71 -12.18 -9.41
CA LEU A 254 -2.24 -12.25 -9.47
C LEU A 254 -1.59 -11.52 -8.28
N ILE A 255 -2.09 -10.33 -7.92
CA ILE A 255 -1.65 -9.58 -6.73
C ILE A 255 -1.89 -10.41 -5.47
N ASP A 256 -3.07 -11.00 -5.33
CA ASP A 256 -3.41 -11.82 -4.17
C ASP A 256 -2.54 -13.09 -4.08
N GLN A 257 -2.26 -13.73 -5.22
CA GLN A 257 -1.36 -14.88 -5.29
C GLN A 257 0.08 -14.50 -4.95
N ALA A 258 0.59 -13.38 -5.48
CA ALA A 258 1.94 -12.89 -5.19
C ALA A 258 2.10 -12.57 -3.70
N LYS A 259 1.11 -11.92 -3.08
CA LYS A 259 1.10 -11.65 -1.63
C LYS A 259 1.08 -12.93 -0.80
N LYS A 260 0.25 -13.91 -1.18
CA LYS A 260 0.20 -15.22 -0.50
C LYS A 260 1.53 -15.96 -0.63
N ALA A 261 2.11 -16.00 -1.82
CA ALA A 261 3.42 -16.60 -2.06
C ALA A 261 4.52 -15.92 -1.25
N ALA A 262 4.54 -14.58 -1.21
CA ALA A 262 5.48 -13.80 -0.40
C ALA A 262 5.37 -14.08 1.11
N ASN A 263 4.15 -14.23 1.62
CA ASN A 263 3.91 -14.50 3.04
C ASN A 263 4.25 -15.95 3.44
N ALA A 264 4.06 -16.90 2.54
CA ALA A 264 4.41 -18.30 2.75
C ALA A 264 5.90 -18.61 2.52
N ASP A 265 6.64 -17.67 1.93
CA ASP A 265 8.04 -17.83 1.60
C ASP A 265 8.98 -17.58 2.78
N ASP A 266 9.24 -18.66 3.53
CA ASP A 266 10.26 -18.75 4.57
C ASP A 266 11.50 -19.52 4.08
N ILE A 267 12.62 -18.80 3.97
CA ILE A 267 13.91 -19.40 3.59
C ILE A 267 14.81 -19.73 4.79
N SER A 268 14.35 -19.48 6.02
CA SER A 268 15.13 -19.73 7.23
C SER A 268 15.71 -21.16 7.29
N PRO A 269 14.96 -22.23 6.94
CA PRO A 269 15.50 -23.58 6.91
C PRO A 269 16.65 -23.76 5.91
N ALA A 270 16.54 -23.13 4.73
CA ALA A 270 17.56 -23.21 3.70
C ALA A 270 18.82 -22.43 4.10
N LEU A 271 18.66 -21.27 4.75
CA LEU A 271 19.77 -20.49 5.30
C LEU A 271 20.51 -21.25 6.41
N LEU A 272 19.78 -21.90 7.32
CA LEU A 272 20.38 -22.69 8.39
C LEU A 272 21.15 -23.88 7.82
N LYS A 273 20.61 -24.57 6.81
CA LYS A 273 21.31 -25.66 6.13
C LYS A 273 22.61 -25.17 5.47
N LYS A 274 22.56 -24.07 4.72
CA LYS A 274 23.75 -23.51 4.07
C LYS A 274 24.77 -23.01 5.10
N ALA A 275 24.31 -22.43 6.21
CA ALA A 275 25.18 -22.03 7.31
C ALA A 275 25.86 -23.24 7.97
N ALA A 276 25.13 -24.34 8.19
CA ALA A 276 25.69 -25.58 8.71
C ALA A 276 26.72 -26.20 7.76
N GLU A 277 26.49 -26.16 6.45
CA GLU A 277 27.46 -26.62 5.44
C GLU A 277 28.75 -25.77 5.46
N LEU A 278 28.64 -24.46 5.66
CA LEU A 278 29.78 -23.55 5.75
C LEU A 278 30.58 -23.73 7.03
N THR A 279 29.93 -24.06 8.16
CA THR A 279 30.59 -24.30 9.45
C THR A 279 31.00 -25.75 9.67
N ALA A 280 30.56 -26.69 8.83
CA ALA A 280 30.86 -28.12 8.95
C ALA A 280 32.36 -28.44 8.93
N LYS A 281 33.18 -27.65 8.23
CA LYS A 281 34.63 -27.86 8.13
C LYS A 281 35.43 -27.13 9.21
N SER A 282 34.89 -26.04 9.74
CA SER A 282 35.46 -25.32 10.89
C SER A 282 34.41 -24.38 11.49
N PRO A 283 34.12 -24.47 12.81
CA PRO A 283 33.15 -23.60 13.48
C PRO A 283 33.57 -22.12 13.52
N THR A 284 34.84 -21.83 13.26
CA THR A 284 35.41 -20.47 13.30
C THR A 284 35.36 -19.75 11.95
N VAL A 285 34.80 -20.37 10.90
CA VAL A 285 34.63 -19.71 9.61
C VAL A 285 33.68 -18.54 9.75
N LYS A 286 34.18 -17.34 9.39
CA LYS A 286 33.37 -16.14 9.30
C LYS A 286 32.34 -16.31 8.18
N ILE A 287 31.07 -16.41 8.57
CA ILE A 287 29.95 -16.46 7.64
C ILE A 287 29.70 -15.04 7.12
N GLU A 288 29.61 -14.89 5.79
CA GLU A 288 29.36 -13.61 5.14
C GLU A 288 28.12 -13.68 4.26
N ALA A 289 27.35 -12.58 4.17
CA ALA A 289 26.08 -12.54 3.43
C ALA A 289 26.24 -12.93 1.94
N ALA A 290 27.39 -12.62 1.33
CA ALA A 290 27.70 -12.96 -0.06
C ALA A 290 27.68 -14.48 -0.32
N GLN A 291 27.93 -15.30 0.69
CA GLN A 291 27.91 -16.77 0.56
C GLN A 291 26.48 -17.30 0.36
N PHE A 292 25.44 -16.50 0.62
CA PHE A 292 24.05 -16.88 0.43
C PHE A 292 23.46 -16.40 -0.91
N GLU A 293 24.23 -15.68 -1.73
CA GLU A 293 23.73 -15.03 -2.95
C GLU A 293 23.08 -16.02 -3.93
N ASP A 294 23.74 -17.14 -4.23
CA ASP A 294 23.17 -18.18 -5.12
C ASP A 294 21.86 -18.75 -4.57
N LEU A 295 21.76 -18.89 -3.25
CA LEU A 295 20.54 -19.38 -2.59
C LEU A 295 19.42 -18.35 -2.74
N PHE A 296 19.72 -17.06 -2.66
CA PHE A 296 18.74 -16.01 -2.89
C PHE A 296 18.24 -16.05 -4.33
N ILE A 297 19.14 -16.13 -5.30
CA ILE A 297 18.78 -16.19 -6.73
C ILE A 297 17.87 -17.39 -7.00
N ASP A 298 18.28 -18.59 -6.56
CA ASP A 298 17.49 -19.81 -6.79
C ASP A 298 16.12 -19.77 -6.10
N ASN A 299 16.04 -19.22 -4.89
CA ASN A 299 14.76 -19.10 -4.19
C ASN A 299 13.85 -18.02 -4.78
N LEU A 300 14.40 -16.94 -5.35
CA LEU A 300 13.62 -15.87 -5.97
C LEU A 300 13.08 -16.25 -7.35
N ARG A 301 13.66 -17.24 -8.04
CA ARG A 301 13.16 -17.73 -9.35
C ARG A 301 11.70 -18.17 -9.37
N LYS A 302 11.14 -18.55 -8.21
CA LYS A 302 9.70 -18.86 -8.11
C LYS A 302 8.80 -17.64 -8.39
N TYR A 303 9.37 -16.43 -8.36
CA TYR A 303 8.65 -15.21 -8.71
C TYR A 303 8.74 -14.87 -10.20
N ASP A 304 9.64 -15.50 -10.97
CA ASP A 304 9.83 -15.23 -12.40
C ASP A 304 8.53 -15.44 -13.19
N SER A 305 7.72 -16.44 -12.84
CA SER A 305 6.42 -16.68 -13.49
C SER A 305 5.44 -15.53 -13.27
N PHE A 306 5.48 -14.86 -12.12
CA PHE A 306 4.65 -13.68 -11.86
C PHE A 306 5.12 -12.53 -12.74
N VAL A 307 6.43 -12.25 -12.77
CA VAL A 307 7.02 -11.17 -13.60
C VAL A 307 6.67 -11.39 -15.08
N MET A 308 6.84 -12.60 -15.61
CA MET A 308 6.45 -12.93 -16.99
C MET A 308 4.95 -12.73 -17.26
N THR A 309 4.10 -12.99 -16.27
CA THR A 309 2.66 -12.77 -16.39
C THR A 309 2.33 -11.27 -16.40
N VAL A 310 3.05 -10.46 -15.61
CA VAL A 310 2.93 -9.00 -15.63
C VAL A 310 3.32 -8.43 -16.98
N ASP A 311 4.42 -8.88 -17.57
CA ASP A 311 4.84 -8.45 -18.91
C ASP A 311 3.79 -8.79 -19.98
N LYS A 312 3.21 -10.00 -19.88
CA LYS A 312 2.12 -10.40 -20.77
C LYS A 312 0.87 -9.52 -20.61
N GLU A 313 0.52 -9.16 -19.38
CA GLU A 313 -0.60 -8.25 -19.10
C GLU A 313 -0.40 -6.85 -19.69
N ASP A 314 0.84 -6.34 -19.68
CA ASP A 314 1.21 -5.07 -20.31
C ASP A 314 1.05 -5.11 -21.84
N GLU A 315 1.58 -6.17 -22.47
CA GLU A 315 1.46 -6.37 -23.91
C GLU A 315 -0.01 -6.47 -24.35
N GLN A 316 -0.83 -7.27 -23.65
CA GLN A 316 -2.25 -7.41 -23.96
C GLN A 316 -3.00 -6.09 -23.77
N GLN A 317 -2.71 -5.35 -22.70
CA GLN A 317 -3.33 -4.04 -22.48
C GLN A 317 -3.00 -3.06 -23.61
N SER A 318 -1.74 -3.01 -24.03
CA SER A 318 -1.29 -2.13 -25.12
C SER A 318 -2.03 -2.43 -26.43
N ILE A 319 -2.27 -3.71 -26.72
CA ILE A 319 -3.04 -4.15 -27.90
C ILE A 319 -4.51 -3.72 -27.77
N ILE A 320 -5.16 -3.99 -26.64
CA ILE A 320 -6.57 -3.66 -26.41
C ILE A 320 -6.79 -2.15 -26.49
N LEU A 321 -5.94 -1.35 -25.82
CA LEU A 321 -6.05 0.11 -25.83
C LEU A 321 -5.91 0.70 -27.24
N ARG A 322 -5.02 0.16 -28.07
CA ARG A 322 -4.89 0.58 -29.47
C ARG A 322 -6.17 0.28 -30.26
N GLN A 323 -6.68 -0.94 -30.15
CA GLN A 323 -7.91 -1.34 -30.85
C GLN A 323 -9.14 -0.54 -30.37
N LEU A 324 -9.18 -0.21 -29.09
CA LEU A 324 -10.24 0.59 -28.46
C LEU A 324 -10.22 2.03 -28.98
N ASN A 325 -9.03 2.62 -29.11
CA ASN A 325 -8.83 3.95 -29.68
C ASN A 325 -9.26 3.99 -31.16
N ASP A 326 -8.85 2.99 -31.95
CA ASP A 326 -9.26 2.87 -33.36
C ASP A 326 -10.80 2.76 -33.50
N ALA A 327 -11.43 1.92 -32.68
CA ALA A 327 -12.88 1.73 -32.69
C ALA A 327 -13.62 3.00 -32.23
N TYR A 328 -13.07 3.74 -31.27
CA TYR A 328 -13.61 5.02 -30.80
C TYR A 328 -13.57 6.09 -31.90
N HIS A 329 -12.44 6.23 -32.62
CA HIS A 329 -12.36 7.18 -33.73
C HIS A 329 -13.36 6.85 -34.84
N GLN A 330 -13.55 5.57 -35.16
CA GLN A 330 -14.57 5.12 -36.12
C GLN A 330 -15.98 5.51 -35.67
N TYR A 331 -16.29 5.35 -34.38
CA TYR A 331 -17.57 5.79 -33.81
C TYR A 331 -17.75 7.32 -33.89
N MET A 332 -16.72 8.10 -33.54
CA MET A 332 -16.82 9.57 -33.53
C MET A 332 -16.95 10.19 -34.92
N THR A 333 -16.38 9.60 -35.97
CA THR A 333 -16.58 10.09 -37.34
C THR A 333 -18.03 10.01 -37.83
N GLY A 334 -18.88 9.21 -37.17
CA GLY A 334 -20.33 9.11 -37.47
C GLY A 334 -21.22 10.08 -36.69
N THR A 335 -20.71 10.73 -35.64
CA THR A 335 -21.53 11.50 -34.67
C THR A 335 -21.45 12.99 -34.97
N SER A 336 -22.31 13.49 -35.86
CA SER A 336 -22.50 14.94 -36.08
C SER A 336 -23.86 15.38 -35.54
N ASN A 337 -23.99 15.61 -34.22
CA ASN A 337 -25.16 16.29 -33.66
C ASN A 337 -24.87 17.02 -32.34
N ASN A 338 -25.24 18.30 -32.27
CA ASN A 338 -25.00 19.19 -31.11
C ASN A 338 -25.93 18.95 -29.89
N GLY A 339 -27.01 18.17 -30.07
CA GLY A 339 -27.95 17.81 -28.99
C GLY A 339 -27.37 16.76 -28.03
N SER A 340 -26.72 15.73 -28.58
CA SER A 340 -26.09 14.66 -27.79
C SER A 340 -24.96 15.19 -26.90
N ALA A 341 -24.20 16.18 -27.36
CA ALA A 341 -23.07 16.73 -26.62
C ALA A 341 -23.46 17.37 -25.27
N LYS A 342 -24.65 17.98 -25.15
CA LYS A 342 -25.12 18.56 -23.88
C LYS A 342 -25.57 17.48 -22.89
N ARG A 343 -26.30 16.47 -23.39
CA ARG A 343 -26.73 15.31 -22.60
C ARG A 343 -25.53 14.49 -22.16
N GLU A 344 -24.58 14.25 -23.06
CA GLU A 344 -23.32 13.57 -22.80
C GLU A 344 -22.52 14.30 -21.72
N LYS A 345 -22.37 15.63 -21.81
CA LYS A 345 -21.68 16.42 -20.78
C LYS A 345 -22.38 16.35 -19.41
N ALA A 346 -23.71 16.35 -19.37
CA ALA A 346 -24.48 16.21 -18.12
C ALA A 346 -24.24 14.82 -17.49
N LEU A 347 -24.33 13.75 -18.29
CA LEU A 347 -24.06 12.39 -17.83
C LEU A 347 -22.58 12.19 -17.42
N GLN A 348 -21.65 12.83 -18.13
CA GLN A 348 -20.23 12.85 -17.80
C GLN A 348 -19.99 13.47 -16.43
N ASN A 349 -20.59 14.64 -16.15
CA ASN A 349 -20.47 15.29 -14.85
C ASN A 349 -21.01 14.42 -13.71
N LEU A 350 -22.12 13.70 -13.93
CA LEU A 350 -22.69 12.76 -12.95
C LEU A 350 -21.78 11.57 -12.71
N HIS A 351 -21.20 11.00 -13.77
CA HIS A 351 -20.25 9.89 -13.63
C HIS A 351 -18.98 10.32 -12.90
N GLN A 352 -18.41 11.47 -13.26
CA GLN A 352 -17.25 12.03 -12.56
C GLN A 352 -17.55 12.31 -11.09
N ALA A 353 -18.74 12.81 -10.75
CA ALA A 353 -19.15 13.01 -9.37
C ALA A 353 -19.19 11.69 -8.57
N TYR A 354 -19.63 10.58 -9.18
CA TYR A 354 -19.57 9.26 -8.57
C TYR A 354 -18.12 8.81 -8.29
N LEU A 355 -17.22 8.95 -9.28
CA LEU A 355 -15.81 8.60 -9.11
C LEU A 355 -15.16 9.45 -8.01
N LYS A 356 -15.42 10.76 -7.99
CA LYS A 356 -14.93 11.66 -6.94
C LYS A 356 -15.53 11.35 -5.58
N TYR A 357 -16.80 10.95 -5.50
CA TYR A 357 -17.40 10.48 -4.26
C TYR A 357 -16.64 9.27 -3.69
N LYS A 358 -16.34 8.26 -4.51
CA LYS A 358 -15.56 7.08 -4.11
C LYS A 358 -14.13 7.42 -3.70
N GLU A 359 -13.46 8.28 -4.46
CA GLU A 359 -12.11 8.76 -4.16
C GLU A 359 -12.07 9.47 -2.80
N ILE A 360 -12.96 10.44 -2.58
CA ILE A 360 -13.05 11.20 -1.32
C ILE A 360 -13.36 10.26 -0.16
N ARG A 361 -14.32 9.34 -0.31
CA ARG A 361 -14.66 8.36 0.73
C ARG A 361 -13.46 7.48 1.10
N THR A 362 -12.70 7.03 0.12
CA THR A 362 -11.50 6.21 0.32
C THR A 362 -10.44 7.00 1.08
N ASN A 363 -10.13 8.22 0.63
CA ASN A 363 -9.18 9.11 1.30
C ASN A 363 -9.58 9.41 2.74
N LEU A 364 -10.87 9.66 3.01
CA LEU A 364 -11.38 9.89 4.38
C LEU A 364 -11.28 8.62 5.24
N SER A 365 -11.55 7.44 4.67
CA SER A 365 -11.39 6.16 5.39
C SER A 365 -9.93 5.89 5.75
N GLU A 366 -9.01 6.17 4.83
CA GLU A 366 -7.57 6.07 5.09
C GLU A 366 -7.10 7.09 6.13
N GLY A 367 -7.61 8.33 6.08
CA GLY A 367 -7.39 9.37 7.10
C GLY A 367 -7.83 8.93 8.50
N LEU A 368 -8.98 8.26 8.61
CA LEU A 368 -9.45 7.70 9.88
C LEU A 368 -8.55 6.56 10.38
N LYS A 369 -8.14 5.64 9.49
CA LYS A 369 -7.25 4.52 9.83
C LYS A 369 -5.87 4.99 10.28
N THR A 370 -5.28 5.94 9.56
CA THR A 370 -3.99 6.53 9.92
C THR A 370 -4.08 7.27 11.24
N SER A 371 -5.11 8.08 11.47
CA SER A 371 -5.34 8.78 12.74
C SER A 371 -5.53 7.83 13.92
N THR A 372 -6.15 6.67 13.71
CA THR A 372 -6.30 5.62 14.75
C THR A 372 -5.02 4.82 14.98
N ARG A 373 -4.17 4.65 13.96
CA ARG A 373 -2.88 3.96 14.09
C ARG A 373 -1.82 4.82 14.79
N VAL A 374 -1.86 6.14 14.63
CA VAL A 374 -1.04 7.06 15.44
C VAL A 374 -1.34 6.85 16.93
N ARG A 375 -2.62 6.73 17.28
CA ARG A 375 -3.07 6.47 18.66
C ARG A 375 -2.56 5.17 19.28
N THR A 376 -2.36 4.09 18.51
CA THR A 376 -1.84 2.84 19.07
C THR A 376 -0.35 2.94 19.37
N ASN A 377 0.41 3.63 18.52
CA ASN A 377 1.83 3.84 18.74
C ASN A 377 2.11 4.78 19.92
N ASP A 378 1.27 5.80 20.13
CA ASP A 378 1.39 6.74 21.27
C ASP A 378 1.03 6.11 22.63
N LYS A 379 0.45 4.89 22.64
CA LYS A 379 0.11 4.15 23.88
C LYS A 379 1.10 3.05 24.24
N GLU A 380 1.92 2.62 23.28
CA GLU A 380 2.87 1.51 23.44
C GLU A 380 4.33 1.98 23.60
N SER A 381 4.58 3.29 23.46
CA SER A 381 5.86 3.96 23.79
C SER A 381 5.69 4.74 25.09
#